data_AF-A0A8I1I4Z2-F1
#
_entry.id   AF-A0A8I1I4Z2-F1
#
_cell.length_a   1.000
_cell.length_b   1.000
_cell.length_c   1.000
_cell.angle_alpha   90.00
_cell.angle_beta   90.00
_cell.angle_gamma   90.00
#
_symmetry.space_group_name_H-M   'P 1'
#
loop_
_entity.id
_entity.type
_entity.pdbx_description
1 polymer ?
#
loop_
_entity_poly.entity_id
_entity_poly.type
_entity_poly.pdbx_seq_one_letter_code
_entity_poly.pdbx_strand_id
1 'polypeptide(L)' 'MFNDKNAILAKNLHVDSFKYQSTEDMPNEAYEKWQENHMNAKVFNLEFRNIGQSGEWQEMIVIWGD' A
#
# COMPACT_ATOMS: atom_id res chain seq x y z
N MET A 1 1.04 2.13 26.65
CA MET A 1 1.65 0.84 27.01
C MET A 1 1.81 0.05 25.72
N PHE A 2 2.99 -0.51 25.44
CA PHE A 2 3.27 -1.27 24.22
C PHE A 2 2.50 -2.61 24.25
N ASN A 3 1.98 -3.06 23.11
CA ASN A 3 1.22 -4.31 22.99
C ASN A 3 1.92 -5.26 22.03
N ASP A 4 2.67 -6.20 22.59
CA ASP A 4 3.47 -7.19 21.86
C ASP A 4 2.65 -8.04 20.89
N LYS A 5 1.36 -8.27 21.17
CA LYS A 5 0.49 -9.08 20.30
C LYS A 5 0.13 -8.38 18.98
N ASN A 6 0.17 -7.05 18.97
CA ASN A 6 -0.08 -6.24 17.77
C ASN A 6 1.19 -5.60 17.21
N ALA A 7 2.32 -5.78 17.90
CA ALA A 7 3.60 -5.26 17.49
C ALA A 7 4.11 -6.06 16.29
N ILE A 8 4.47 -5.36 15.23
CA ILE A 8 5.27 -5.93 14.15
C ILE A 8 6.70 -5.45 14.30
N LEU A 9 7.61 -6.39 14.15
CA LEU A 9 9.03 -6.08 14.11
C LEU A 9 9.30 -5.33 12.81
N ALA A 10 9.97 -4.19 12.85
CA ALA A 10 10.23 -3.37 11.66
C ALA A 10 10.94 -4.15 10.52
N LYS A 11 11.70 -5.20 10.87
CA LYS A 11 12.33 -6.12 9.91
C LYS A 11 11.34 -7.01 9.11
N ASN A 12 10.09 -7.09 9.57
CA ASN A 12 8.98 -7.79 8.92
C ASN A 12 8.02 -6.78 8.25
N LEU A 13 8.44 -5.52 8.09
CA LEU A 13 7.69 -4.55 7.29
C LEU A 13 8.18 -4.59 5.85
N HIS A 14 7.22 -4.59 4.94
CA HIS A 14 7.39 -4.54 3.50
C HIS A 14 6.70 -3.29 2.98
N VAL A 15 7.20 -2.79 1.85
CA VAL A 15 6.65 -1.60 1.18
C VAL A 15 6.52 -1.91 -0.29
N ASP A 16 5.28 -1.92 -0.78
CA ASP A 16 4.97 -2.02 -2.20
C ASP A 16 4.39 -0.70 -2.71
N SER A 17 4.59 -0.40 -3.99
CA SER A 17 4.09 0.83 -4.60
C SER A 17 3.56 0.58 -6.01
N PHE A 18 2.41 1.21 -6.32
CA PHE A 18 1.73 1.07 -7.61
C PHE A 18 1.44 2.47 -8.16
N LYS A 19 1.85 2.70 -9.41
CA LYS A 19 1.57 3.94 -10.13
C LYS A 19 0.32 3.76 -10.97
N TYR A 20 -0.52 4.78 -10.98
CA TYR A 20 -1.78 4.78 -11.71
C TYR A 20 -2.11 6.18 -12.23
N GLN A 21 -2.93 6.26 -13.28
CA GLN A 21 -3.44 7.54 -13.75
C GLN A 21 -4.70 7.93 -12.97
N SER A 22 -4.75 9.16 -12.45
CA SER A 22 -5.81 9.62 -11.55
C SER A 22 -7.21 9.65 -12.19
N THR A 23 -7.26 9.72 -13.52
CA THR A 23 -8.50 9.89 -14.29
C THR A 23 -9.09 8.58 -14.82
N GLU A 24 -8.29 7.52 -14.93
CA GLU A 24 -8.69 6.27 -15.60
C GLU A 24 -8.65 5.05 -14.67
N ASP A 25 -7.82 5.07 -13.63
CA ASP A 25 -7.59 3.93 -12.76
C ASP A 25 -7.74 4.36 -11.30
N MET A 26 -8.90 4.12 -10.69
CA MET A 26 -8.90 4.01 -9.23
C MET A 26 -7.99 2.79 -8.91
N PRO A 27 -7.03 2.86 -7.97
CA PRO A 27 -6.04 1.79 -7.76
C PRO A 27 -6.64 0.49 -7.20
N ASN A 28 -7.95 0.35 -7.26
CA ASN A 28 -8.71 -0.77 -6.73
C ASN A 28 -8.30 -2.09 -7.40
N GLU A 29 -8.17 -2.16 -8.72
CA GLU A 29 -7.81 -3.42 -9.39
C GLU A 29 -6.37 -3.87 -9.05
N ALA A 30 -5.42 -2.92 -9.03
CA ALA A 30 -4.04 -3.20 -8.65
C ALA A 30 -3.94 -3.61 -7.17
N TYR A 31 -4.72 -2.96 -6.31
CA TYR A 31 -4.79 -3.27 -4.88
C TYR A 31 -5.45 -4.63 -4.63
N GLU A 32 -6.56 -4.94 -5.28
CA GLU A 32 -7.26 -6.23 -5.18
C GLU A 32 -6.35 -7.37 -5.60
N LYS A 33 -5.68 -7.25 -6.76
CA LYS A 33 -4.66 -8.22 -7.20
C LYS A 33 -3.51 -8.34 -6.20
N TRP A 34 -3.07 -7.24 -5.60
CA TRP A 34 -2.05 -7.28 -4.56
C TRP A 34 -2.55 -8.04 -3.32
N GLN A 35 -3.79 -7.80 -2.87
CA GLN A 35 -4.40 -8.48 -1.73
C GLN A 35 -4.54 -9.99 -1.97
N GLU A 36 -4.91 -10.41 -3.18
CA GLU A 36 -4.98 -11.83 -3.56
C GLU A 36 -3.62 -12.55 -3.43
N ASN A 37 -2.53 -11.85 -3.75
CA ASN A 37 -1.18 -12.39 -3.61
C ASN A 37 -0.66 -12.33 -2.16
N HIS A 38 -1.27 -11.52 -1.30
CA HIS A 38 -0.83 -11.23 0.06
C HIS A 38 -1.95 -11.49 1.09
N MET A 39 -2.66 -12.61 0.99
CA MET A 39 -3.85 -12.91 1.82
C MET A 39 -3.63 -12.84 3.34
N ASN A 40 -2.40 -13.07 3.81
CA ASN A 40 -2.04 -13.01 5.23
C ASN A 40 -1.37 -11.70 5.64
N ALA A 41 -1.17 -10.76 4.70
CA ALA A 41 -0.52 -9.50 4.99
C ALA A 41 -1.40 -8.63 5.89
N LYS A 42 -0.78 -8.10 6.95
CA LYS A 42 -1.38 -7.07 7.79
C LYS A 42 -1.01 -5.71 7.22
N VAL A 43 -1.96 -5.05 6.56
CA VAL A 43 -1.76 -3.68 6.06
C VAL A 43 -1.70 -2.72 7.25
N PHE A 44 -0.61 -1.95 7.31
CA PHE A 44 -0.37 -0.93 8.33
C PHE A 44 -0.78 0.45 7.87
N ASN A 45 -0.39 0.81 6.65
CA ASN A 45 -0.68 2.11 6.09
C ASN A 45 -0.89 2.02 4.58
N LEU A 46 -1.79 2.87 4.10
CA LEU A 46 -2.01 3.13 2.69
C LEU A 46 -1.77 4.61 2.45
N GLU A 47 -0.75 4.94 1.67
CA GLU A 47 -0.42 6.32 1.32
C GLU A 47 -0.70 6.57 -0.15
N PHE A 48 -1.37 7.69 -0.44
CA PHE A 48 -1.62 8.13 -1.80
C PHE A 48 -0.90 9.45 -2.01
N ARG A 49 -0.06 9.53 -3.04
CA ARG A 49 0.64 10.76 -3.38
C ARG A 49 0.59 11.04 -4.87
N ASN A 50 0.52 12.33 -5.18
CA ASN A 50 0.64 12.82 -6.53
C ASN A 50 2.12 12.83 -6.93
N ILE A 51 2.45 12.18 -8.06
CA ILE A 51 3.80 12.12 -8.61
C ILE A 51 3.95 12.87 -9.94
N GLY A 52 2.86 13.40 -10.50
CA GLY A 52 2.84 14.17 -11.74
C GLY A 52 2.64 15.66 -11.50
N GLN A 53 3.31 16.51 -12.29
CA GLN A 53 3.17 17.98 -12.16
C GLN A 53 1.72 18.47 -12.32
N SER A 54 0.91 17.75 -13.09
CA SER A 54 -0.50 18.06 -13.36
C SER A 54 -1.50 17.22 -12.55
N GLY A 55 -1.06 16.32 -11.67
CA GLY A 55 -1.95 15.39 -10.96
C GLY A 55 -2.54 14.27 -11.80
N GLU A 56 -2.06 14.10 -13.03
CA GLU A 56 -2.41 12.99 -13.91
C GLU A 56 -1.89 11.65 -13.37
N TRP A 57 -0.77 11.65 -12.64
CA TRP A 57 -0.16 10.45 -12.10
C TRP A 57 -0.17 10.45 -10.58
N GLN A 58 -0.66 9.34 -10.04
CA GLN A 58 -0.69 9.08 -8.61
C GLN A 58 0.05 7.78 -8.30
N GLU A 59 0.50 7.67 -7.07
CA GLU A 59 1.15 6.49 -6.54
C GLU A 59 0.47 6.09 -5.23
N MET A 60 0.07 4.83 -5.16
CA MET A 60 -0.40 4.17 -3.94
C MET A 60 0.75 3.37 -3.35
N ILE A 61 1.06 3.61 -2.08
CA ILE A 61 2.09 2.90 -1.33
C ILE A 61 1.40 2.06 -0.26
N VAL A 62 1.72 0.78 -0.21
CA VAL A 62 1.20 -0.18 0.75
C VAL A 62 2.33 -0.56 1.70
N ILE A 63 2.19 -0.20 2.97
CA ILE A 63 3.08 -0.64 4.03
C ILE A 63 2.38 -1.80 4.74
N TRP A 64 3.00 -2.96 4.74
CA TRP A 64 2.40 -4.18 5.28
C TRP A 64 3.44 -5.02 6.02
N GLY A 65 2.98 -5.97 6.81
CA GLY A 65 3.87 -6.99 7.39
C GLY A 65 3.25 -8.37 7.35
N ASP A 66 4.12 -9.37 7.40
CA ASP A 66 3.82 -10.80 7.47
C ASP A 66 3.58 -11.31 8.91
#